data_AF-A0A2G9ZYS4-F1
#
_entry.id   AF-A0A2G9ZYS4-F1
#
_cell.length_a   1.000
_cell.length_b   1.000
_cell.length_c   1.000
_cell.angle_alpha   90.00
_cell.angle_beta   90.00
_cell.angle_gamma   90.00
#
_symmetry.space_group_name_H-M   'P 1'
#
loop_
_entity.id
_entity.type
_entity.pdbx_description
1 polymer ?
#
loop_
_entity_poly.entity_id
_entity_poly.type
_entity_poly.pdbx_seq_one_letter_code
_entity_poly.pdbx_strand_id
1 'polypeptide(L)' 'MHEPPHVHIDRDAFSAKFWLNPVALAYNLGFPAKELRKLATITTENQKKLLEAWHEYFGT' A
#
# COMPACT_ATOMS: atom_id res chain seq x y z
N MET A 1 -10.32 -6.94 -15.41
CA MET A 1 -10.43 -6.25 -14.10
C MET A 1 -9.09 -5.58 -13.85
N HIS A 2 -9.05 -4.25 -13.78
CA HIS A 2 -7.83 -3.52 -13.44
C HIS A 2 -7.96 -3.13 -11.97
N GLU A 3 -7.19 -3.77 -11.10
CA GLU A 3 -7.11 -3.29 -9.72
C GLU A 3 -6.48 -1.88 -9.71
N PRO A 4 -6.98 -0.95 -8.88
CA PRO A 4 -6.34 0.34 -8.70
C PRO A 4 -4.90 0.19 -8.17
N PRO A 5 -4.03 1.20 -8.37
CA PRO A 5 -2.67 1.19 -7.86
C PRO A 5 -2.60 0.91 -6.37
N HIS A 6 -1.82 -0.08 -5.97
CA HIS A 6 -1.72 -0.52 -4.58
C HIS A 6 -0.35 -1.11 -4.25
N VAL A 7 -0.08 -1.24 -2.96
CA VAL A 7 1.10 -1.93 -2.42
C VAL A 7 0.68 -2.93 -1.35
N HIS A 8 1.39 -4.06 -1.28
CA HIS A 8 1.30 -5.02 -0.18
C HIS A 8 2.51 -4.85 0.74
N ILE A 9 2.27 -4.88 2.04
CA ILE A 9 3.29 -4.80 3.09
C ILE A 9 3.13 -6.04 3.96
N ASP A 10 4.09 -6.95 3.89
CA ASP A 10 4.06 -8.24 4.57
C ASP A 10 5.12 -8.31 5.69
N ARG A 11 4.78 -8.92 6.84
CA ARG A 11 5.70 -9.24 7.93
C ARG A 11 5.23 -10.47 8.69
N ASP A 12 6.04 -11.53 8.69
CA ASP A 12 5.71 -12.82 9.31
C ASP A 12 4.33 -13.33 8.85
N ALA A 13 3.38 -13.51 9.77
CA ALA A 13 2.00 -13.89 9.48
C ALA A 13 1.07 -12.69 9.20
N PHE A 14 1.62 -11.48 9.08
CA PHE A 14 0.85 -10.25 8.88
C PHE A 14 0.98 -9.73 7.45
N SER A 15 -0.10 -9.16 6.93
CA SER A 15 -0.16 -8.56 5.61
C SER A 15 -1.07 -7.33 5.62
N ALA A 16 -0.70 -6.26 4.93
CA ALA A 16 -1.54 -5.09 4.72
C ALA A 16 -1.51 -4.66 3.27
N LYS A 17 -2.68 -4.30 2.71
CA LYS A 17 -2.80 -3.69 1.39
C LYS A 17 -3.19 -2.23 1.54
N PHE A 18 -2.46 -1.35 0.87
CA PHE A 18 -2.81 0.07 0.77
C PHE A 18 -3.07 0.43 -0.69
N TRP A 19 -4.17 1.14 -0.94
CA TRP A 19 -4.34 1.90 -2.17
C TRP A 19 -3.30 3.02 -2.22
N LEU A 20 -2.92 3.45 -3.42
CA LEU A 20 -1.97 4.55 -3.62
C LEU A 20 -2.63 5.84 -4.10
N ASN A 21 -3.92 5.84 -4.44
CA ASN A 21 -4.64 7.04 -4.84
C ASN A 21 -6.13 7.03 -4.40
N PRO A 22 -6.48 7.66 -3.26
CA PRO A 22 -5.56 8.17 -2.22
C PRO A 22 -4.90 7.04 -1.43
N VAL A 23 -3.88 7.37 -0.63
CA VAL A 23 -3.30 6.39 0.31
C VAL A 23 -4.31 6.03 1.38
N ALA A 24 -4.83 4.80 1.31
CA ALA A 24 -5.86 4.30 2.21
C ALA A 24 -5.70 2.80 2.43
N LEU A 25 -5.94 2.35 3.67
CA LEU A 25 -5.92 0.93 4.00
C LEU A 25 -7.06 0.22 3.27
N ALA A 26 -6.72 -0.76 2.45
CA ALA A 26 -7.66 -1.60 1.73
C ALA A 26 -7.93 -2.92 2.46
N TYR A 27 -6.89 -3.47 3.08
CA TYR A 27 -6.94 -4.75 3.76
C TYR A 27 -5.90 -4.80 4.88
N ASN A 28 -6.23 -5.45 5.99
CA ASN A 28 -5.32 -5.74 7.09
C ASN A 28 -5.52 -7.17 7.58
N LEU A 29 -4.43 -7.92 7.62
CA LEU A 29 -4.28 -9.21 8.27
C LEU A 29 -3.25 -9.06 9.39
N GLY A 30 -3.71 -8.97 10.64
CA GLY A 30 -2.88 -9.12 11.83
C GLY A 30 -2.07 -7.90 12.27
N PHE A 31 -1.89 -6.85 11.46
CA PHE A 31 -1.19 -5.65 11.95
C PHE A 31 -2.02 -4.90 12.99
N PRO A 32 -1.42 -4.48 14.12
CA PRO A 32 -2.08 -3.64 15.10
C PRO A 32 -2.24 -2.20 14.59
N ALA A 33 -3.26 -1.49 15.08
CA ALA A 33 -3.61 -0.15 14.62
C ALA A 33 -2.45 0.88 14.69
N LYS A 34 -1.58 0.77 15.70
CA LYS A 34 -0.39 1.64 15.82
C LYS A 34 0.58 1.44 14.66
N GLU A 35 0.77 0.20 14.24
CA GLU A 35 1.65 -0.12 13.11
C GLU A 35 1.01 0.26 11.78
N LEU A 36 -0.28 0.00 11.59
CA LEU A 36 -0.99 0.45 10.39
C LEU A 36 -0.85 1.95 10.14
N ARG A 37 -0.89 2.78 11.20
CA ARG A 37 -0.64 4.22 11.09
C ARG A 37 0.79 4.51 10.61
N LYS A 38 1.79 3.81 11.16
CA LYS A 38 3.18 3.93 10.71
C LYS A 38 3.34 3.51 9.26
N LEU A 39 2.72 2.40 8.86
CA LEU A 39 2.73 1.92 7.47
C LEU A 39 2.04 2.90 6.52
N ALA A 40 0.91 3.50 6.94
CA ALA A 40 0.23 4.53 6.18
C ALA A 40 1.12 5.78 5.98
N THR A 41 1.83 6.22 7.01
CA THR A 41 2.80 7.33 6.91
C THR A 41 3.91 6.99 5.91
N ILE A 42 4.56 5.84 6.05
CA ILE A 42 5.63 5.39 5.13
C ILE A 42 5.11 5.29 3.69
N THR A 43 3.91 4.74 3.51
CA THR A 43 3.28 4.61 2.19
C THR A 43 2.98 5.98 1.58
N THR A 44 2.52 6.93 2.39
CA THR A 44 2.24 8.31 1.96
C THR A 44 3.52 9.04 1.55
N GLU A 45 4.58 8.94 2.36
CA GLU A 45 5.89 9.53 2.07
C GLU A 45 6.49 9.00 0.76
N ASN A 46 6.21 7.75 0.41
CA ASN A 46 6.70 7.09 -0.80
C ASN A 46 5.65 7.00 -1.92
N GLN A 47 4.47 7.62 -1.76
CA GLN A 47 3.31 7.44 -2.65
C GLN A 47 3.66 7.70 -4.11
N LYS A 48 4.36 8.80 -4.38
CA LYS A 48 4.76 9.19 -5.74
C LYS A 48 5.61 8.10 -6.41
N LYS A 49 6.66 7.63 -5.72
CA LYS A 49 7.56 6.59 -6.23
C LYS A 49 6.84 5.26 -6.47
N LEU A 50 5.93 4.89 -5.56
CA LEU A 50 5.15 3.67 -5.69
C LEU A 50 4.15 3.75 -6.86
N LEU A 51 3.52 4.91 -7.08
CA LEU A 51 2.66 5.15 -8.24
C LEU A 51 3.46 5.09 -9.54
N GLU A 52 4.62 5.75 -9.61
CA GLU A 52 5.50 5.71 -10.79
C GLU A 52 5.87 4.26 -11.14
N ALA A 53 6.34 3.48 -10.17
CA ALA A 53 6.68 2.07 -10.36
C ALA A 53 5.47 1.22 -10.78
N TRP A 54 4.28 1.51 -10.25
CA TRP A 54 3.04 0.85 -10.66
C TRP A 54 2.71 1.13 -12.13
N HIS A 55 2.74 2.40 -12.54
CA HIS A 55 2.46 2.80 -13.93
C HIS A 55 3.49 2.24 -14.91
N GLU A 56 4.77 2.20 -14.52
CA GLU A 56 5.84 1.58 -15.32
C GLU A 56 5.60 0.08 -15.53
N TYR A 57 5.17 -0.64 -14.49
CA TYR A 57 4.96 -2.08 -14.56
C TYR A 57 3.67 -2.47 -15.29
N PHE A 58 2.56 -1.78 -14.99
CA PHE A 58 1.24 -2.14 -15.51
C PHE A 58 0.84 -1.37 -16.77
N GLY A 59 1.62 -0.36 -17.19
CA GLY A 59 1.35 0.45 -18.38
C GLY A 59 -0.01 1.17 -18.36
N THR A 60 -0.59 1.34 -17.17
CA THR A 60 -1.91 1.98 -16.95
C THR A 60 -1.86 3.48 -17.11
#